data_AF-A0A0L8FN66-F1
#
_entry.id   AF-A0A0L8FN66-F1
#
_cell.length_a   1.000
_cell.length_b   1.000
_cell.length_c   1.000
_cell.angle_alpha   90.00
_cell.angle_beta   90.00
_cell.angle_gamma   90.00
#
_symmetry.space_group_name_H-M   'P 1'
#
loop_
_entity.id
_entity.type
_entity.pdbx_description
1 polymer ?
#
loop_
_entity_poly.entity_id
_entity_poly.type
_entity_poly.pdbx_seq_one_letter_code
_entity_poly.pdbx_strand_id
1 'polypeptide(L)'
;FLCRCTHITDIGVGYLSTMTSLIKLYLRWCTQVRDYGLQHLYSMRNLRLLSLAGCSQVTSHGLCGLVNLRNLEELELTNCNSATADLCQYLRDNISGCLVLE
;
A
#
# COMPACT_ATOMS: atom_id res chain seq x y z
N PHE A 1 -8.15 2.26 -10.38
CA PHE A 1 -6.82 2.75 -10.76
C PHE A 1 -6.79 4.25 -10.48
N LEU A 2 -5.98 4.73 -9.53
CA LEU A 2 -5.86 6.13 -9.16
C LEU A 2 -4.41 6.55 -9.37
N CYS A 3 -4.18 7.53 -10.24
CA CYS A 3 -2.85 8.02 -10.59
C CYS A 3 -2.87 9.55 -10.55
N ARG A 4 -1.96 10.16 -9.77
CA ARG A 4 -1.89 11.61 -9.55
C ARG A 4 -3.20 12.23 -9.03
N CYS A 5 -3.99 11.44 -8.30
CA CYS A 5 -5.16 11.93 -7.60
C CYS A 5 -4.72 12.66 -6.33
N THR A 6 -4.19 13.88 -6.47
CA THR A 6 -3.61 14.66 -5.36
C THR A 6 -4.59 15.03 -4.27
N HIS A 7 -5.90 14.92 -4.52
CA HIS A 7 -6.96 15.18 -3.55
C HIS A 7 -7.42 13.93 -2.79
N ILE A 8 -6.94 12.74 -3.13
CA ILE A 8 -7.28 11.55 -2.34
C ILE A 8 -6.48 11.57 -1.03
N THR A 9 -7.20 11.59 0.08
CA THR A 9 -6.66 11.57 1.44
C THR A 9 -6.92 10.21 2.09
N ASP A 10 -6.42 10.03 3.30
CA ASP A 10 -6.68 8.84 4.12
C ASP A 10 -8.18 8.53 4.27
N ILE A 11 -9.03 9.56 4.34
CA ILE A 11 -10.49 9.41 4.39
C ILE A 11 -10.99 8.73 3.11
N GLY A 12 -10.50 9.15 1.95
CA GLY A 12 -10.83 8.54 0.67
C GLY A 12 -10.39 7.07 0.61
N VAL A 13 -9.20 6.77 1.14
CA VAL A 13 -8.70 5.39 1.26
C VAL A 13 -9.58 4.56 2.21
N GLY A 14 -10.08 5.15 3.30
CA GLY A 14 -11.06 4.52 4.19
C GLY A 14 -12.38 4.16 3.51
N TYR A 15 -12.86 4.98 2.57
CA TYR A 15 -14.01 4.58 1.75
C TYR A 15 -13.67 3.43 0.79
N LEU A 16 -12.48 3.44 0.18
CA LEU A 16 -12.02 2.35 -0.69
C LEU A 16 -11.89 1.03 0.06
N SER A 17 -11.50 1.04 1.33
CA SER A 17 -11.37 -0.20 2.12
C SER A 17 -12.72 -0.89 2.40
N THR A 18 -13.84 -0.18 2.23
CA THR A 18 -15.18 -0.80 2.32
C THR A 18 -15.50 -1.69 1.12
N MET A 19 -14.74 -1.58 0.02
CA MET A 19 -14.92 -2.39 -1.18
C MET A 19 -14.26 -3.76 -0.99
N THR A 20 -14.92 -4.65 -0.24
CA THR A 20 -14.37 -5.96 0.16
C THR A 20 -14.03 -6.89 -1.00
N SER A 21 -14.64 -6.70 -2.18
CA SER A 21 -14.36 -7.48 -3.40
C SER A 21 -13.17 -6.96 -4.21
N LEU A 22 -12.48 -5.91 -3.76
CA LEU A 22 -11.42 -5.28 -4.54
C LEU A 22 -10.15 -6.13 -4.52
N ILE A 23 -9.67 -6.48 -5.71
CA ILE A 23 -8.49 -7.35 -5.90
C ILE A 23 -7.23 -6.55 -6.20
N LYS A 24 -7.37 -5.43 -6.91
CA LYS A 24 -6.23 -4.60 -7.36
C LYS A 24 -6.47 -3.14 -7.02
N LEU A 25 -5.56 -2.55 -6.26
CA LEU A 25 -5.60 -1.14 -5.86
C LEU A 25 -4.32 -0.44 -6.33
N TYR A 26 -4.50 0.58 -7.15
CA TYR A 26 -3.40 1.44 -7.59
C TYR A 26 -3.65 2.83 -7.00
N LEU A 27 -2.75 3.28 -6.14
CA LEU A 27 -2.67 4.61 -5.53
C LEU A 27 -1.32 5.23 -5.91
N ARG A 28 -1.13 5.52 -7.20
CA ARG A 28 0.15 6.06 -7.71
C ARG A 28 0.15 7.58 -7.60
N TRP A 29 1.26 8.16 -7.13
CA TRP A 29 1.45 9.60 -6.97
C TRP A 29 0.31 10.28 -6.17
N CYS A 30 -0.26 9.55 -5.22
CA CYS A 30 -1.32 10.03 -4.34
C CYS A 30 -0.67 10.62 -3.08
N THR A 31 -0.12 11.82 -3.21
CA THR A 31 0.79 12.42 -2.21
C THR A 31 0.16 12.77 -0.87
N GLN A 32 -1.17 12.77 -0.77
CA GLN A 32 -1.90 13.05 0.47
C GLN A 32 -2.32 11.78 1.24
N VAL A 33 -1.94 10.61 0.74
CA VAL A 33 -2.10 9.34 1.46
C VAL A 33 -0.94 9.16 2.44
N ARG A 34 -1.25 8.83 3.68
CA ARG A 34 -0.34 8.64 4.80
C ARG A 34 -0.57 7.27 5.45
N ASP A 35 0.16 7.01 6.53
CA ASP A 35 0.06 5.77 7.29
C ASP A 35 -1.37 5.46 7.77
N TYR A 36 -2.15 6.48 8.14
CA TYR A 36 -3.54 6.28 8.56
C TYR A 36 -4.41 5.74 7.40
N GLY A 37 -4.17 6.20 6.17
CA GLY A 37 -4.80 5.64 4.99
C GLY A 37 -4.46 4.16 4.80
N LEU A 38 -3.20 3.77 5.03
CA LEU A 38 -2.79 2.36 4.96
C LEU A 38 -3.45 1.48 6.02
N GLN A 39 -3.68 2.00 7.23
CA GLN A 39 -4.34 1.26 8.30
C GLN A 39 -5.73 0.74 7.89
N HIS A 40 -6.47 1.51 7.11
CA HIS A 40 -7.75 1.07 6.56
C HIS A 40 -7.60 -0.14 5.62
N LEU A 41 -6.51 -0.17 4.84
CA LEU A 41 -6.24 -1.24 3.87
C LEU A 41 -5.90 -2.57 4.54
N TYR A 42 -5.39 -2.61 5.77
CA TYR A 42 -4.95 -3.86 6.44
C TYR A 42 -6.05 -4.92 6.56
N SER A 43 -7.31 -4.51 6.50
CA SER A 43 -8.47 -5.41 6.54
C SER A 43 -8.88 -5.98 5.18
N MET A 44 -8.29 -5.52 4.08
CA MET A 44 -8.66 -5.90 2.71
C MET A 44 -8.07 -7.26 2.31
N ARG A 45 -8.62 -8.34 2.86
CA ARG A 45 -8.10 -9.71 2.67
C ARG A 45 -8.15 -10.22 1.23
N ASN A 46 -8.96 -9.63 0.34
CA ASN A 46 -9.03 -10.06 -1.06
C ASN A 46 -8.05 -9.32 -1.98
N LEU A 47 -7.28 -8.38 -1.43
CA LEU A 47 -6.33 -7.59 -2.21
C LEU A 47 -5.12 -8.44 -2.58
N ARG A 48 -4.87 -8.55 -3.88
CA ARG A 48 -3.73 -9.28 -4.47
C ARG A 48 -2.67 -8.33 -5.02
N LEU A 49 -3.05 -7.12 -5.41
CA LEU A 49 -2.11 -6.11 -5.90
C LEU A 49 -2.36 -4.77 -5.21
N LEU A 50 -1.29 -4.20 -4.64
CA LEU A 50 -1.27 -2.85 -4.11
C LEU A 50 -0.10 -2.07 -4.71
N SER A 51 -0.40 -0.94 -5.33
CA SER A 51 0.63 -0.01 -5.81
C SER A 51 0.53 1.30 -5.04
N LEU A 52 1.60 1.65 -4.32
CA LEU A 52 1.78 2.93 -3.63
C LEU A 52 2.84 3.80 -4.30
N ALA A 53 3.26 3.49 -5.53
CA ALA A 53 4.36 4.18 -6.19
C ALA A 53 4.21 5.71 -6.17
N GLY A 54 5.24 6.42 -5.70
CA GLY A 54 5.24 7.89 -5.59
C GLY A 54 4.40 8.45 -4.42
N CYS A 55 3.93 7.63 -3.48
CA CYS A 55 3.30 8.08 -2.24
C CYS A 55 4.36 8.51 -1.22
N SER A 56 4.78 9.77 -1.31
CA SER A 56 5.90 10.31 -0.52
C SER A 56 5.61 10.54 0.97
N GLN A 57 4.35 10.55 1.40
CA GLN A 57 3.96 10.79 2.80
C GLN A 57 3.71 9.51 3.61
N VAL A 58 3.82 8.35 2.98
CA VAL A 58 3.77 7.06 3.67
C VAL A 58 5.13 6.79 4.31
N THR A 59 5.15 6.39 5.58
CA THR A 59 6.36 6.05 6.33
C THR A 59 6.61 4.55 6.40
N SER A 60 7.82 4.16 6.83
CA SER A 60 8.16 2.75 7.04
C SER A 60 7.25 2.09 8.07
N HIS A 61 6.78 2.85 9.08
CA HIS A 61 5.85 2.34 10.08
C HIS A 61 4.50 1.94 9.48
N GLY A 62 3.94 2.78 8.59
CA GLY A 62 2.72 2.45 7.86
C GLY A 62 2.93 1.25 6.91
N LEU A 63 4.05 1.21 6.21
CA LEU A 63 4.36 0.11 5.28
C LEU A 63 4.52 -1.23 6.00
N CYS A 64 5.13 -1.27 7.19
CA CYS A 64 5.23 -2.50 7.99
C CYS A 64 3.87 -3.13 8.27
N GLY A 65 2.80 -2.34 8.40
CA GLY A 65 1.46 -2.87 8.64
C GLY A 65 0.84 -3.62 7.45
N LEU A 66 1.41 -3.48 6.24
CA LEU A 66 0.96 -4.19 5.04
C LEU A 66 1.12 -5.71 5.14
N VAL A 67 1.91 -6.21 6.11
CA VAL A 67 2.04 -7.64 6.41
C VAL A 67 0.71 -8.31 6.80
N ASN A 68 -0.30 -7.53 7.16
CA ASN A 68 -1.65 -8.02 7.42
C ASN A 68 -2.40 -8.46 6.14
N LEU A 69 -1.95 -8.03 4.97
CA LEU A 69 -2.52 -8.39 3.67
C LEU A 69 -2.04 -9.78 3.23
N ARG A 70 -2.59 -10.82 3.87
CA ARG A 70 -2.13 -12.22 3.70
C ARG A 70 -2.21 -12.78 2.28
N ASN A 71 -3.03 -12.20 1.42
CA ASN A 71 -3.22 -12.66 0.03
C ASN A 71 -2.58 -11.72 -0.99
N LEU A 72 -1.72 -10.80 -0.54
CA LEU A 72 -1.04 -9.87 -1.42
C LEU A 72 0.04 -10.61 -2.22
N GLU A 73 -0.01 -10.47 -3.53
CA GLU A 73 0.91 -11.10 -4.49
C GLU A 73 1.86 -10.08 -5.10
N GLU A 74 1.45 -8.83 -5.22
CA GLU A 74 2.27 -7.76 -5.78
C GLU A 74 2.14 -6.48 -4.94
N LEU A 75 3.28 -5.94 -4.52
CA LEU A 75 3.39 -4.67 -3.81
C LEU A 75 4.39 -3.76 -4.53
N GLU A 76 3.92 -2.63 -5.04
CA GLU A 76 4.77 -1.65 -5.73
C GLU A 76 4.99 -0.41 -4.87
N LEU A 77 6.26 -0.15 -4.52
CA LEU A 77 6.74 0.94 -3.67
C LEU A 77 7.70 1.89 -4.39
N THR A 78 7.79 1.83 -5.72
CA THR A 78 8.72 2.66 -6.49
C THR A 78 8.52 4.15 -6.23
N ASN A 79 9.62 4.88 -6.02
CA ASN A 79 9.60 6.29 -5.64
C ASN A 79 8.90 6.59 -4.29
N CYS A 80 8.84 5.63 -3.37
CA CYS A 80 8.48 5.89 -1.97
C CYS A 80 9.74 6.12 -1.15
N ASN A 81 9.91 7.33 -0.59
CA ASN A 81 11.11 7.69 0.20
C ASN A 81 11.34 6.77 1.41
N SER A 82 10.27 6.14 1.91
CA SER A 82 10.30 5.29 3.09
C SER A 82 10.55 3.81 2.79
N ALA A 83 10.62 3.43 1.51
CA ALA A 83 10.89 2.06 1.06
C ALA A 83 12.40 1.78 1.08
N THR A 84 12.97 1.69 2.29
CA THR A 84 14.38 1.30 2.45
C THR A 84 14.58 -0.18 2.17
N ALA A 85 15.81 -0.59 1.82
CA ALA A 85 16.15 -1.98 1.56
C ALA A 85 15.78 -2.91 2.74
N ASP A 86 16.03 -2.48 3.98
CA ASP A 86 15.68 -3.25 5.19
C ASP A 86 14.17 -3.46 5.32
N LEU A 87 13.37 -2.44 5.00
CA LEU A 87 11.92 -2.54 5.02
C LEU A 87 11.42 -3.46 3.89
N CYS A 88 11.97 -3.32 2.69
CA CYS A 88 11.62 -4.19 1.57
C CYS A 88 11.94 -5.66 1.90
N GLN A 89 13.08 -5.93 2.54
CA GLN A 89 13.42 -7.26 3.03
C GLN A 89 12.43 -7.75 4.09
N TYR A 90 12.12 -6.91 5.08
CA TYR A 90 11.10 -7.24 6.10
C TYR A 90 9.75 -7.61 5.48
N LEU A 91 9.30 -6.86 4.46
CA LEU A 91 8.03 -7.14 3.77
C LEU A 91 8.10 -8.46 2.98
N ARG A 92 9.21 -8.73 2.28
CA ARG A 92 9.42 -10.00 1.57
C ARG A 92 9.40 -11.20 2.53
N ASP A 93 9.97 -11.05 3.72
CA ASP A 93 10.03 -12.12 4.73
C ASP A 93 8.68 -12.38 5.40
N ASN A 94 7.82 -11.35 5.52
CA ASN A 94 6.55 -11.45 6.24
C ASN A 94 5.32 -11.63 5.32
N ILE A 95 5.43 -11.29 4.03
CA ILE A 95 4.37 -11.44 3.03
C ILE A 95 4.80 -12.56 2.06
N SER A 96 4.63 -13.80 2.52
CA SER A 96 5.04 -14.99 1.77
C SER A 96 4.46 -15.01 0.35
N GLY A 97 5.32 -15.08 -0.66
CA GLY A 97 4.91 -15.14 -2.07
C GLY A 97 4.57 -13.79 -2.71
N CYS A 98 4.74 -12.67 -1.99
CA CYS A 98 4.54 -11.33 -2.55
C CYS A 98 5.79 -10.83 -3.27
N LEU A 99 5.59 -10.39 -4.51
CA LEU A 99 6.58 -9.65 -5.28
C LEU A 99 6.58 -8.18 -4.84
N VAL A 100 7.63 -7.79 -4.12
CA VAL A 100 7.89 -6.40 -3.77
C VAL A 100 8.71 -5.73 -4.88
N LEU A 101 8.15 -4.70 -5.50
CA LEU A 101 8.78 -3.85 -6.50
C LEU A 101 9.18 -2.52 -5.83
N GLU A 102 10.44 -2.14 -5.95
CA GLU A 102 11.07 -0.97 -5.32
C GLU A 102 11.74 -0.07 -6.37
#